data_AF-A0A522Z7F3-F1
#
_entry.id   AF-A0A522Z7F3-F1
#
_cell.length_a   1.000
_cell.length_b   1.000
_cell.length_c   1.000
_cell.angle_alpha   90.00
_cell.angle_beta   90.00
_cell.angle_gamma   90.00
#
_symmetry.space_group_name_H-M   'P 1'
#
loop_
_entity.id
_entity.type
_entity.pdbx_description
1 polymer ?
#
loop_
_entity_poly.entity_id
_entity_poly.type
_entity_poly.pdbx_seq_one_letter_code
_entity_poly.pdbx_strand_id
1 'polypeptide(L)'
;MNPAFVAALETAGQALLLTLAFLLPTAAHLKAFDPFALKTALLAAGGLAAAALWLARSLEAGRVEVPRPRAALAAGAALLLAWTVLRAGHAAGAEGALARAAGPALFLVVLLGPASAGFARSLAWTMLSSAALVSLHAVLARLGLDPVPWDAPGGVAGSGMLAAATALAALPLSWPLAADPESTPARRGLARGLAVLCLAGAAAALSNHDAASAAAAASAKLSASGRLGALLGTQPWLGLGAGEAPFALLWGARGAATALMPVPPSEPLATAAELGVPAALLWTLLVWGALSLAALDARRRFAAGDARTGTLAAGQAAALAVLGAAGLFAGASYAPAGAAWLWLLAGSAAGLALEAGASVVRALPFPFPPAARRLLLAPVLAAAAAALILPAARLSAQLRLNRGAEAEEEGDVEDALRLYRSLPREGLPGLQARLRSAELLLRGDGRPAAEAARAEVYAASGTDPLFGDQAFLLAEAQRRCQSWKEAEEAYTLYAALNPADPRTYTPLADVLQTLGRPREAVEAAKTLVAVAPLDPEAWRFYAEQVHSVDPSAARPIFAKAAQVKDLASRKTGVDLQP
;
A
#
# COMPACT_ATOMS: atom_id res chain seq x y z
N MET A 1 40.24 11.00 -9.25
CA MET A 1 39.15 10.06 -8.91
C MET A 1 39.77 8.83 -8.29
N ASN A 2 39.13 8.22 -7.28
CA ASN A 2 39.59 6.91 -6.81
C ASN A 2 38.78 5.84 -7.56
N PRO A 3 39.31 5.21 -8.63
CA PRO A 3 38.55 4.25 -9.43
C PRO A 3 38.05 3.07 -8.59
N ALA A 4 38.75 2.71 -7.52
CA ALA A 4 38.33 1.66 -6.60
C ALA A 4 37.05 2.03 -5.83
N PHE A 5 36.88 3.30 -5.46
CA PHE A 5 35.69 3.76 -4.74
C PHE A 5 34.45 3.80 -5.64
N VAL A 6 34.60 4.24 -6.90
CA VAL A 6 33.51 4.18 -7.91
C VAL A 6 33.09 2.73 -8.17
N ALA A 7 34.05 1.81 -8.31
CA ALA A 7 33.77 0.38 -8.50
C ALA A 7 33.08 -0.24 -7.27
N ALA A 8 33.48 0.16 -6.07
CA ALA A 8 32.83 -0.28 -4.82
C ALA A 8 31.37 0.21 -4.73
N LEU A 9 31.09 1.47 -5.06
CA LEU A 9 29.73 2.01 -5.12
C LEU A 9 28.86 1.27 -6.14
N GLU A 10 29.42 0.93 -7.29
CA GLU A 10 28.70 0.17 -8.33
C GLU A 10 28.37 -1.25 -7.86
N THR A 11 29.32 -1.92 -7.21
CA THR A 11 29.13 -3.26 -6.65
C THR A 11 28.07 -3.24 -5.55
N ALA A 12 28.12 -2.24 -4.65
CA ALA A 12 27.13 -2.07 -3.58
C ALA A 12 25.72 -1.81 -4.14
N GLY A 13 25.60 -0.96 -5.18
CA GLY A 13 24.33 -0.71 -5.86
C GLY A 13 23.74 -1.94 -6.53
N GLN A 14 24.59 -2.75 -7.18
CA GLN A 14 24.16 -4.02 -7.78
C GLN A 14 23.70 -5.02 -6.70
N ALA A 15 24.46 -5.17 -5.62
CA ALA A 15 24.10 -6.05 -4.52
C ALA A 15 22.77 -5.64 -3.87
N LEU A 16 22.56 -4.34 -3.67
CA LEU A 16 21.30 -3.81 -3.15
C LEU A 16 20.12 -4.14 -4.08
N LEU A 17 20.24 -3.88 -5.38
CA LEU A 17 19.18 -4.18 -6.35
C LEU A 17 18.85 -5.67 -6.42
N LEU A 18 19.85 -6.54 -6.37
CA LEU A 18 19.65 -7.99 -6.33
C LEU A 18 18.96 -8.42 -5.03
N THR A 19 19.35 -7.83 -3.91
CA THR A 19 18.73 -8.10 -2.62
C THR A 19 17.26 -7.70 -2.63
N LEU A 20 16.92 -6.53 -3.16
CA LEU A 20 15.53 -6.08 -3.31
C LEU A 20 14.74 -6.93 -4.30
N ALA A 21 15.38 -7.39 -5.39
CA ALA A 21 14.78 -8.32 -6.36
C ALA A 21 14.26 -9.60 -5.70
N PHE A 22 15.01 -10.07 -4.71
CA PHE A 22 14.70 -11.28 -3.97
C PHE A 22 13.73 -11.00 -2.83
N LEU A 23 13.99 -9.95 -2.04
CA LEU A 23 13.20 -9.59 -0.87
C LEU A 23 11.78 -9.18 -1.22
N LEU A 24 11.56 -8.49 -2.34
CA LEU A 24 10.25 -7.95 -2.69
C LEU A 24 9.20 -9.04 -3.00
N PRO A 25 9.50 -10.07 -3.81
CA PRO A 25 8.62 -11.24 -3.96
C PRO A 25 8.44 -12.01 -2.67
N THR A 26 9.50 -12.27 -1.89
CA THR A 26 9.36 -12.97 -0.59
C THR A 26 8.51 -12.18 0.39
N ALA A 27 8.63 -10.86 0.44
CA ALA A 27 7.78 -9.99 1.26
C ALA A 27 6.30 -10.07 0.85
N ALA A 28 6.01 -10.38 -0.42
CA ALA A 28 4.66 -10.66 -0.89
C ALA A 28 4.14 -12.04 -0.46
N HIS A 29 5.01 -12.93 0.01
CA HIS A 29 4.69 -14.31 0.39
C HIS A 29 4.75 -14.53 1.91
N LEU A 30 5.38 -13.63 2.66
CA LEU A 30 5.25 -13.62 4.11
C LEU A 30 3.79 -13.32 4.46
N LYS A 31 3.21 -14.12 5.36
CA LYS A 31 1.98 -13.79 6.11
C LYS A 31 2.26 -12.61 7.05
N ALA A 32 2.55 -11.45 6.47
CA ALA A 32 2.65 -10.23 7.23
C ALA A 32 1.26 -9.67 7.46
N PHE A 33 1.02 -9.10 8.63
CA PHE A 33 -0.23 -8.40 8.93
C PHE A 33 -0.48 -7.23 7.97
N ASP A 34 0.60 -6.61 7.47
CA ASP A 34 0.56 -5.64 6.38
C ASP A 34 1.68 -5.90 5.35
N PRO A 35 1.43 -6.78 4.36
CA PRO A 35 2.39 -7.05 3.30
C PRO A 35 2.56 -5.84 2.36
N PHE A 36 1.65 -4.87 2.42
CA PHE A 36 1.72 -3.66 1.61
C PHE A 36 2.67 -2.62 2.18
N ALA A 37 2.60 -2.33 3.49
CA ALA A 37 3.57 -1.48 4.18
C ALA A 37 5.00 -2.02 4.03
N LEU A 38 5.15 -3.35 4.07
CA LEU A 38 6.46 -3.96 3.87
C LEU A 38 7.00 -3.74 2.44
N LYS A 39 6.17 -3.96 1.42
CA LYS A 39 6.55 -3.74 0.01
C LYS A 39 6.94 -2.29 -0.23
N THR A 40 6.10 -1.36 0.20
CA THR A 40 6.35 0.08 0.02
C THR A 40 7.60 0.52 0.76
N ALA A 41 7.84 0.05 1.98
CA ALA A 41 9.04 0.36 2.73
C ALA A 41 10.30 -0.17 2.04
N LEU A 42 10.30 -1.43 1.57
CA LEU A 42 11.43 -2.01 0.83
C LEU A 42 11.71 -1.28 -0.48
N LEU A 43 10.66 -0.92 -1.23
CA LEU A 43 10.79 -0.16 -2.47
C LEU A 43 11.30 1.25 -2.24
N ALA A 44 10.77 1.93 -1.21
CA ALA A 44 11.21 3.26 -0.86
C ALA A 44 12.68 3.25 -0.44
N ALA A 45 13.07 2.30 0.41
CA ALA A 45 14.45 2.08 0.85
C ALA A 45 15.38 1.90 -0.35
N GLY A 46 15.00 0.99 -1.25
CA GLY A 46 15.78 0.66 -2.42
C GLY A 46 15.91 1.80 -3.41
N GLY A 47 14.80 2.51 -3.67
CA GLY A 47 14.78 3.65 -4.57
C GLY A 47 15.66 4.79 -4.07
N LEU A 48 15.55 5.14 -2.79
CA LEU A 48 16.34 6.19 -2.16
C LEU A 48 17.82 5.83 -2.09
N ALA A 49 18.16 4.59 -1.75
CA ALA A 49 19.54 4.14 -1.71
C ALA A 49 20.17 4.09 -3.12
N ALA A 50 19.42 3.66 -4.15
CA ALA A 50 19.87 3.76 -5.53
C ALA A 50 20.11 5.22 -5.96
N ALA A 51 19.22 6.14 -5.55
CA ALA A 51 19.37 7.57 -5.82
C ALA A 51 20.57 8.19 -5.14
N ALA A 52 20.82 7.83 -3.88
CA ALA A 52 21.96 8.32 -3.14
C ALA A 52 23.28 7.77 -3.71
N LEU A 53 23.33 6.50 -4.12
CA LEU A 53 24.52 5.93 -4.79
C LEU A 53 24.79 6.61 -6.13
N TRP A 54 23.76 6.88 -6.92
CA TRP A 54 23.88 7.63 -8.17
C TRP A 54 24.39 9.05 -7.94
N LEU A 55 23.86 9.75 -6.93
CA LEU A 55 24.28 11.10 -6.57
C LEU A 55 25.71 11.11 -6.04
N ALA A 56 26.09 10.16 -5.21
CA ALA A 56 27.44 9.99 -4.69
C ALA A 56 28.45 9.83 -5.84
N ARG A 57 28.15 8.97 -6.81
CA ARG A 57 28.96 8.81 -8.01
C ARG A 57 29.06 10.12 -8.82
N SER A 58 27.94 10.81 -9.01
CA SER A 58 27.90 12.07 -9.77
C SER A 58 28.76 13.16 -9.10
N LEU A 59 28.68 13.26 -7.76
CA LEU A 59 29.49 14.18 -6.96
C LEU A 59 30.99 13.86 -7.06
N GLU A 60 31.35 12.57 -7.03
CA GLU A 60 32.74 12.16 -7.17
C GLU A 60 33.29 12.43 -8.58
N ALA A 61 32.50 12.10 -9.60
CA ALA A 61 32.81 12.39 -11.01
C ALA A 61 32.88 13.91 -11.28
N GLY A 62 32.24 14.71 -10.44
CA GLY A 62 32.24 16.17 -10.55
C GLY A 62 31.36 16.71 -11.67
N ARG A 63 30.52 15.85 -12.24
CA ARG A 63 29.60 16.19 -13.32
C ARG A 63 28.37 15.30 -13.23
N VAL A 64 27.23 15.86 -13.60
CA VAL A 64 26.01 15.09 -13.89
C VAL A 64 25.97 14.87 -15.39
N GLU A 65 25.89 13.62 -15.79
CA GLU A 65 25.76 13.24 -17.18
C GLU A 65 24.27 13.16 -17.52
N VAL A 66 23.77 14.11 -18.33
CA VAL A 66 22.36 14.13 -18.75
C VAL A 66 22.29 13.84 -20.25
N PRO A 67 21.62 12.77 -20.68
CA PRO A 67 21.37 12.53 -22.09
C PRO A 67 20.52 13.68 -22.67
N ARG A 68 21.00 14.35 -23.74
CA ARG A 68 20.29 15.46 -24.38
C ARG A 68 18.80 15.20 -24.68
N PRO A 69 18.39 14.04 -25.25
CA PRO A 69 16.98 13.79 -25.55
C PRO A 69 16.10 13.68 -24.30
N ARG A 70 16.70 13.51 -23.11
CA ARG A 70 16.00 13.25 -21.85
C ARG A 70 16.01 14.42 -20.88
N ALA A 71 16.71 15.52 -21.21
CA ALA A 71 16.85 16.67 -20.31
C ALA A 71 15.50 17.26 -19.88
N ALA A 72 14.52 17.33 -20.79
CA ALA A 72 13.17 17.84 -20.48
C ALA A 72 12.40 16.93 -19.52
N LEU A 73 12.47 15.60 -19.72
CA LEU A 73 11.83 14.63 -18.81
C LEU A 73 12.49 14.61 -17.44
N ALA A 74 13.82 14.67 -17.39
CA ALA A 74 14.56 14.74 -16.14
C ALA A 74 14.23 16.02 -15.35
N ALA A 75 14.07 17.15 -16.04
CA ALA A 75 13.62 18.39 -15.40
C ALA A 75 12.20 18.27 -14.84
N GLY A 76 11.26 17.68 -15.60
CA GLY A 76 9.91 17.43 -15.11
C GLY A 76 9.86 16.47 -13.91
N ALA A 77 10.67 15.41 -13.92
CA ALA A 77 10.81 14.48 -12.80
C ALA A 77 11.43 15.17 -11.56
N ALA A 78 12.42 16.05 -11.75
CA ALA A 78 13.02 16.82 -10.66
C ALA A 78 12.01 17.79 -10.04
N LEU A 79 11.18 18.45 -10.85
CA LEU A 79 10.10 19.30 -10.38
C LEU A 79 9.04 18.51 -9.61
N LEU A 80 8.66 17.33 -10.10
CA LEU A 80 7.75 16.44 -9.39
C LEU A 80 8.33 16.01 -8.04
N LEU A 81 9.60 15.61 -8.01
CA LEU A 81 10.30 15.26 -6.77
C LEU A 81 10.31 16.44 -5.78
N ALA A 82 10.71 17.63 -6.23
CA ALA A 82 10.72 18.83 -5.40
C ALA A 82 9.32 19.15 -4.85
N TRP A 83 8.29 19.06 -5.70
CA TRP A 83 6.89 19.23 -5.29
C TRP A 83 6.47 18.22 -4.23
N THR A 84 6.80 16.93 -4.42
CA THR A 84 6.47 15.88 -3.45
C THR A 84 7.15 16.08 -2.10
N VAL A 85 8.43 16.49 -2.09
CA VAL A 85 9.18 16.76 -0.86
C VAL A 85 8.63 17.97 -0.12
N LEU A 86 8.40 19.09 -0.84
CA LEU A 86 7.84 20.32 -0.27
C LEU A 86 6.49 20.06 0.39
N ARG A 87 5.60 19.34 -0.30
CA ARG A 87 4.25 19.07 0.19
C ARG A 87 4.25 18.06 1.35
N ALA A 88 5.06 17.01 1.27
CA ALA A 88 5.08 16.01 2.32
C ALA A 88 5.68 16.54 3.64
N GLY A 89 6.62 17.49 3.56
CA GLY A 89 7.11 18.22 4.73
C GLY A 89 6.03 19.02 5.47
N HIS A 90 4.93 19.37 4.82
CA HIS A 90 3.81 20.08 5.43
C HIS A 90 2.74 19.17 6.04
N ALA A 91 2.70 17.87 5.68
CA ALA A 91 1.51 17.05 5.94
C ALA A 91 1.76 15.65 6.53
N ALA A 92 2.95 15.05 6.38
CA ALA A 92 3.13 13.61 6.64
C ALA A 92 4.39 13.24 7.45
N GLY A 93 5.05 14.24 8.06
CA GLY A 93 6.36 14.04 8.71
C GLY A 93 7.46 13.61 7.73
N ALA A 94 8.68 13.42 8.25
CA ALA A 94 9.85 13.09 7.44
C ALA A 94 9.70 11.71 6.74
N GLU A 95 9.07 10.73 7.39
CA GLU A 95 8.89 9.39 6.84
C GLU A 95 7.92 9.36 5.66
N GLY A 96 6.74 9.99 5.81
CA GLY A 96 5.78 10.10 4.72
C GLY A 96 6.36 10.85 3.51
N ALA A 97 7.23 11.84 3.76
CA ALA A 97 7.97 12.52 2.72
C ALA A 97 8.96 11.61 1.99
N LEU A 98 9.74 10.81 2.72
CA LEU A 98 10.69 9.88 2.12
C LEU A 98 9.98 8.81 1.28
N ALA A 99 8.89 8.23 1.78
CA ALA A 99 8.11 7.23 1.05
C ALA A 99 7.53 7.80 -0.26
N ARG A 100 7.00 9.03 -0.23
CA ARG A 100 6.43 9.70 -1.41
C ARG A 100 7.51 10.16 -2.39
N ALA A 101 8.68 10.57 -1.90
CA ALA A 101 9.80 11.02 -2.71
C ALA A 101 10.52 9.86 -3.42
N ALA A 102 10.44 8.64 -2.88
CA ALA A 102 11.21 7.50 -3.41
C ALA A 102 10.86 7.15 -4.86
N GLY A 103 9.57 7.18 -5.24
CA GLY A 103 9.13 6.91 -6.61
C GLY A 103 9.70 7.91 -7.63
N PRO A 104 9.44 9.23 -7.47
CA PRO A 104 10.03 10.26 -8.32
C PRO A 104 11.57 10.28 -8.29
N ALA A 105 12.19 10.02 -7.15
CA ALA A 105 13.64 9.95 -7.03
C ALA A 105 14.22 8.80 -7.84
N LEU A 106 13.64 7.59 -7.73
CA LEU A 106 14.04 6.44 -8.54
C LEU A 106 13.79 6.72 -10.03
N PHE A 107 12.68 7.38 -10.37
CA PHE A 107 12.36 7.83 -11.73
C PHE A 107 13.41 8.77 -12.32
N LEU A 108 13.84 9.75 -11.53
CA LEU A 108 14.92 10.65 -11.89
C LEU A 108 16.23 9.89 -12.14
N VAL A 109 16.61 8.98 -11.24
CA VAL A 109 17.85 8.20 -11.33
C VAL A 109 17.90 7.36 -12.58
N VAL A 110 16.78 6.71 -12.92
CA VAL A 110 16.68 5.94 -14.14
C VAL A 110 16.71 6.84 -15.37
N LEU A 111 15.96 7.94 -15.41
CA LEU A 111 15.95 8.86 -16.56
C LEU A 111 17.33 9.48 -16.85
N LEU A 112 18.06 9.81 -15.79
CA LEU A 112 19.42 10.36 -15.87
C LEU A 112 20.47 9.29 -16.20
N GLY A 113 20.04 8.04 -16.28
CA GLY A 113 20.82 6.93 -16.79
C GLY A 113 21.41 6.09 -15.67
N PRO A 114 21.39 4.76 -15.82
CA PRO A 114 22.16 3.87 -14.97
C PRO A 114 23.64 4.20 -15.12
N ALA A 115 24.34 4.26 -13.99
CA ALA A 115 25.76 4.58 -13.88
C ALA A 115 26.67 3.74 -14.82
N SER A 116 26.20 2.57 -15.28
CA SER A 116 26.86 1.73 -16.27
C SER A 116 25.86 0.82 -16.99
N ALA A 117 26.25 0.29 -18.15
CA ALA A 117 25.52 -0.79 -18.84
C ALA A 117 25.37 -2.06 -17.95
N GLY A 118 26.29 -2.28 -17.00
CA GLY A 118 26.22 -3.39 -16.04
C GLY A 118 25.09 -3.24 -15.04
N PHE A 119 24.93 -2.05 -14.46
CA PHE A 119 23.82 -1.75 -13.53
C PHE A 119 22.46 -1.88 -14.23
N ALA A 120 22.36 -1.37 -15.45
CA ALA A 120 21.14 -1.43 -16.25
C ALA A 120 20.73 -2.87 -16.59
N ARG A 121 21.70 -3.71 -16.99
CA ARG A 121 21.50 -5.15 -17.21
C ARG A 121 21.05 -5.85 -15.92
N SER A 122 21.66 -5.52 -14.79
CA SER A 122 21.29 -6.10 -13.49
C SER A 122 19.86 -5.76 -13.10
N LEU A 123 19.44 -4.50 -13.26
CA LEU A 123 18.07 -4.07 -13.01
C LEU A 123 17.05 -4.79 -13.92
N ALA A 124 17.37 -4.94 -15.21
CA ALA A 124 16.50 -5.65 -16.16
C ALA A 124 16.32 -7.13 -15.77
N TRP A 125 17.40 -7.82 -15.40
CA TRP A 125 17.36 -9.21 -14.93
C TRP A 125 16.58 -9.38 -13.64
N THR A 126 16.82 -8.50 -12.66
CA THR A 126 16.06 -8.42 -11.41
C THR A 126 14.56 -8.35 -11.69
N MET A 127 14.14 -7.41 -12.53
CA MET A 127 12.72 -7.18 -12.81
C MET A 127 12.10 -8.36 -13.56
N LEU A 128 12.75 -8.84 -14.62
CA LEU A 128 12.30 -10.02 -15.37
C LEU A 128 12.14 -11.24 -14.46
N SER A 129 13.05 -11.43 -13.50
CA SER A 129 12.97 -12.51 -12.51
C SER A 129 11.78 -12.31 -11.56
N SER A 130 11.54 -11.09 -11.08
CA SER A 130 10.36 -10.77 -10.27
C SER A 130 9.04 -11.00 -11.01
N ALA A 131 8.90 -10.59 -12.28
CA ALA A 131 7.69 -10.88 -13.06
C ALA A 131 7.51 -12.38 -13.28
N ALA A 132 8.59 -13.10 -13.56
CA ALA A 132 8.54 -14.53 -13.77
C ALA A 132 8.09 -15.27 -12.51
N LEU A 133 8.54 -14.84 -11.31
CA LEU A 133 8.06 -15.39 -10.04
C LEU A 133 6.57 -15.12 -9.80
N VAL A 134 6.10 -13.89 -10.04
CA VAL A 134 4.68 -13.55 -9.95
C VAL A 134 3.84 -14.38 -10.94
N SER A 135 4.36 -14.57 -12.15
CA SER A 135 3.72 -15.35 -13.20
C SER A 135 3.68 -16.84 -12.86
N LEU A 136 4.76 -17.38 -12.30
CA LEU A 136 4.84 -18.75 -11.81
C LEU A 136 3.80 -19.00 -10.73
N HIS A 137 3.67 -18.09 -9.77
CA HIS A 137 2.67 -18.18 -8.72
C HIS A 137 1.24 -18.17 -9.32
N ALA A 138 0.94 -17.29 -10.27
CA ALA A 138 -0.37 -17.28 -10.94
C ALA A 138 -0.67 -18.61 -11.67
N VAL A 139 0.34 -19.24 -12.27
CA VAL A 139 0.22 -20.58 -12.87
C VAL A 139 -0.01 -21.64 -11.80
N LEU A 140 0.78 -21.66 -10.72
CA LEU A 140 0.66 -22.63 -9.63
C LEU A 140 -0.70 -22.54 -8.92
N ALA A 141 -1.17 -21.33 -8.63
CA ALA A 141 -2.48 -21.09 -8.04
C ALA A 141 -3.60 -21.66 -8.93
N ARG A 142 -3.51 -21.46 -10.26
CA ARG A 142 -4.48 -22.05 -11.20
C ARG A 142 -4.46 -23.57 -11.21
N LEU A 143 -3.29 -24.18 -11.02
CA LEU A 143 -3.15 -25.63 -10.94
C LEU A 143 -3.60 -26.21 -9.59
N GLY A 144 -4.09 -25.39 -8.66
CA GLY A 144 -4.42 -25.82 -7.30
C GLY A 144 -3.19 -26.20 -6.48
N LEU A 145 -1.99 -25.80 -6.94
CA LEU A 145 -0.71 -26.04 -6.27
C LEU A 145 -0.24 -24.76 -5.58
N ASP A 146 -1.16 -23.97 -5.04
CA ASP A 146 -0.82 -22.71 -4.39
C ASP A 146 0.04 -23.00 -3.15
N PRO A 147 1.34 -22.65 -3.13
CA PRO A 147 2.17 -22.89 -1.96
C PRO A 147 1.75 -22.02 -0.77
N VAL A 148 1.01 -20.92 -1.01
CA VAL A 148 0.56 -19.99 0.02
C VAL A 148 -0.84 -19.47 -0.35
N PRO A 149 -1.93 -20.11 0.13
CA PRO A 149 -3.28 -19.66 -0.16
C PRO A 149 -3.45 -18.19 0.28
N TRP A 150 -3.71 -17.32 -0.71
CA TRP A 150 -3.98 -15.91 -0.48
C TRP A 150 -5.42 -15.72 0.04
N ASP A 151 -5.62 -15.91 1.34
CA ASP A 151 -6.88 -15.60 2.03
C ASP A 151 -7.03 -14.08 2.30
N ALA A 152 -6.61 -13.24 1.35
CA ALA A 152 -6.74 -11.81 1.48
C ALA A 152 -8.23 -11.42 1.34
N PRO A 153 -8.82 -10.72 2.33
CA PRO A 153 -10.18 -10.21 2.25
C PRO A 153 -10.26 -9.14 1.14
N GLY A 154 -10.72 -9.58 -0.03
CA GLY A 154 -10.65 -8.85 -1.31
C GLY A 154 -10.66 -9.77 -2.54
N GLY A 155 -10.34 -11.06 -2.36
CA GLY A 155 -10.51 -12.10 -3.38
C GLY A 155 -9.45 -12.11 -4.50
N VAL A 156 -9.31 -13.28 -5.12
CA VAL A 156 -8.34 -13.65 -6.17
C VAL A 156 -8.37 -12.73 -7.41
N ALA A 157 -9.44 -11.95 -7.59
CA ALA A 157 -9.63 -11.09 -8.77
C ALA A 157 -8.60 -9.95 -8.88
N GLY A 158 -8.17 -9.37 -7.76
CA GLY A 158 -7.21 -8.25 -7.77
C GLY A 158 -5.77 -8.67 -8.09
N SER A 159 -5.37 -9.87 -7.66
CA SER A 159 -4.01 -10.39 -7.89
C SER A 159 -3.78 -10.83 -9.34
N GLY A 160 -4.82 -11.36 -9.99
CA GLY A 160 -4.75 -11.78 -11.40
C GLY A 160 -4.44 -10.62 -12.35
N MET A 161 -5.14 -9.50 -12.24
CA MET A 161 -4.92 -8.35 -13.13
C MET A 161 -3.53 -7.74 -12.95
N LEU A 162 -3.04 -7.66 -11.70
CA LEU A 162 -1.67 -7.21 -11.42
C LEU A 162 -0.65 -8.19 -12.02
N ALA A 163 -0.82 -9.50 -11.81
CA ALA A 163 0.06 -10.52 -12.37
C ALA A 163 0.12 -10.44 -13.90
N ALA A 164 -1.03 -10.27 -14.56
CA ALA A 164 -1.11 -10.11 -16.01
C ALA A 164 -0.39 -8.84 -16.49
N ALA A 165 -0.64 -7.69 -15.85
CA ALA A 165 0.02 -6.43 -16.20
C ALA A 165 1.54 -6.51 -16.02
N THR A 166 1.99 -7.10 -14.90
CA THR A 166 3.40 -7.30 -14.56
C THR A 166 4.08 -8.21 -15.59
N ALA A 167 3.43 -9.31 -15.95
CA ALA A 167 3.92 -10.28 -16.92
C ALA A 167 4.00 -9.68 -18.35
N LEU A 168 2.98 -8.94 -18.77
CA LEU A 168 2.96 -8.27 -20.07
C LEU A 168 4.01 -7.16 -20.16
N ALA A 169 4.23 -6.42 -19.08
CA ALA A 169 5.26 -5.38 -19.00
C ALA A 169 6.69 -5.96 -19.03
N ALA A 170 6.88 -7.22 -18.61
CA ALA A 170 8.17 -7.90 -18.60
C ALA A 170 8.59 -8.45 -19.98
N LEU A 171 7.64 -8.71 -20.88
CA LEU A 171 7.93 -9.29 -22.19
C LEU A 171 8.88 -8.43 -23.05
N PRO A 172 8.68 -7.10 -23.16
CA PRO A 172 9.61 -6.22 -23.84
C PRO A 172 11.03 -6.22 -23.29
N LEU A 173 11.22 -6.57 -22.01
CA LEU A 173 12.53 -6.65 -21.35
C LEU A 173 13.24 -7.97 -21.62
N SER A 174 12.49 -9.05 -21.82
CA SER A 174 13.06 -10.37 -22.10
C SER A 174 13.69 -10.46 -23.49
N TRP A 175 13.10 -9.80 -24.49
CA TRP A 175 13.53 -9.83 -25.88
C TRP A 175 14.98 -9.32 -26.09
N PRO A 176 15.38 -8.13 -25.58
CA PRO A 176 16.76 -7.68 -25.65
C PRO A 176 17.75 -8.61 -25.00
N LEU A 177 17.43 -9.10 -23.81
CA LEU A 177 18.30 -9.99 -23.05
C LEU A 177 18.48 -11.33 -23.79
N ALA A 178 17.43 -11.81 -24.46
CA ALA A 178 17.48 -12.99 -25.32
C ALA A 178 18.21 -12.77 -26.64
N ALA A 179 18.27 -11.53 -27.13
CA ALA A 179 18.90 -11.13 -28.39
C ALA A 179 20.30 -10.53 -28.21
N ASP A 180 20.84 -10.47 -26.99
CA ASP A 180 22.15 -9.89 -26.70
C ASP A 180 23.30 -10.80 -27.20
N PRO A 181 24.07 -10.42 -28.24
CA PRO A 181 25.16 -11.25 -28.77
C PRO A 181 26.33 -11.32 -27.80
N GLU A 182 26.49 -10.35 -26.90
CA GLU A 182 27.52 -10.36 -25.85
C GLU A 182 27.16 -11.32 -24.71
N SER A 183 25.90 -11.74 -24.62
CA SER A 183 25.44 -12.63 -23.56
C SER A 183 25.69 -14.10 -23.89
N THR A 184 26.02 -14.89 -22.87
CA THR A 184 26.25 -16.33 -23.03
C THR A 184 24.98 -17.05 -23.50
N PRO A 185 25.09 -18.18 -24.22
CA PRO A 185 23.92 -18.97 -24.64
C PRO A 185 22.97 -19.31 -23.49
N ALA A 186 23.53 -19.64 -22.31
CA ALA A 186 22.77 -19.91 -21.11
C ALA A 186 21.92 -18.71 -20.64
N ARG A 187 22.48 -17.49 -20.66
CA ARG A 187 21.74 -16.26 -20.31
C ARG A 187 20.63 -15.97 -21.32
N ARG A 188 20.87 -16.16 -22.62
CA ARG A 188 19.82 -16.02 -23.63
C ARG A 188 18.70 -17.04 -23.45
N GLY A 189 19.06 -18.28 -23.16
CA GLY A 189 18.10 -19.35 -22.84
C GLY A 189 17.25 -19.01 -21.62
N LEU A 190 17.87 -18.52 -20.55
CA LEU A 190 17.18 -18.08 -19.33
C LEU A 190 16.20 -16.94 -19.62
N ALA A 191 16.61 -15.90 -20.38
CA ALA A 191 15.75 -14.77 -20.72
C ALA A 191 14.49 -15.24 -21.49
N ARG A 192 14.66 -16.16 -22.44
CA ARG A 192 13.56 -16.78 -23.19
C ARG A 192 12.64 -17.60 -22.27
N GLY A 193 13.21 -18.39 -21.37
CA GLY A 193 12.44 -19.16 -20.39
C GLY A 193 11.57 -18.28 -19.49
N LEU A 194 12.15 -17.19 -18.97
CA LEU A 194 11.41 -16.21 -18.15
C LEU A 194 10.31 -15.51 -18.97
N ALA A 195 10.54 -15.21 -20.25
CA ALA A 195 9.52 -14.65 -21.15
C ALA A 195 8.32 -15.58 -21.32
N VAL A 196 8.59 -16.87 -21.58
CA VAL A 196 7.55 -17.90 -21.73
C VAL A 196 6.76 -18.03 -20.43
N LEU A 197 7.44 -18.01 -19.29
CA LEU A 197 6.78 -18.07 -17.98
C LEU A 197 5.88 -16.85 -17.74
N CYS A 198 6.32 -15.65 -18.13
CA CYS A 198 5.50 -14.44 -18.09
C CYS A 198 4.26 -14.57 -18.98
N LEU A 199 4.40 -15.01 -20.24
CA LEU A 199 3.25 -15.26 -21.13
C LEU A 199 2.26 -16.27 -20.53
N ALA A 200 2.77 -17.35 -19.94
CA ALA A 200 1.94 -18.37 -19.31
C ALA A 200 1.18 -17.81 -18.10
N GLY A 201 1.84 -17.01 -17.26
CA GLY A 201 1.19 -16.33 -16.13
C GLY A 201 0.15 -15.30 -16.56
N ALA A 202 0.44 -14.49 -17.58
CA ALA A 202 -0.52 -13.55 -18.14
C ALA A 202 -1.75 -14.25 -18.71
N ALA A 203 -1.55 -15.34 -19.46
CA ALA A 203 -2.64 -16.16 -20.00
C ALA A 203 -3.46 -16.81 -18.88
N ALA A 204 -2.80 -17.33 -17.83
CA ALA A 204 -3.46 -17.91 -16.67
C ALA A 204 -4.33 -16.87 -15.96
N ALA A 205 -3.80 -15.68 -15.71
CA ALA A 205 -4.50 -14.58 -15.07
C ALA A 205 -5.69 -14.06 -15.90
N LEU A 206 -5.51 -13.88 -17.22
CA LEU A 206 -6.56 -13.36 -18.11
C LEU A 206 -7.69 -14.35 -18.38
N SER A 207 -7.40 -15.65 -18.33
CA SER A 207 -8.41 -16.70 -18.52
C SER A 207 -9.32 -16.92 -17.32
N ASN A 208 -9.06 -16.24 -16.20
CA ASN A 208 -9.92 -16.33 -15.02
C ASN A 208 -11.15 -15.45 -15.27
N HIS A 209 -12.30 -16.07 -15.56
CA HIS A 209 -13.54 -15.38 -15.96
C HIS A 209 -14.00 -14.30 -14.97
N ASP A 210 -13.65 -14.45 -13.70
CA ASP A 210 -13.97 -13.51 -12.63
C ASP A 210 -13.17 -12.19 -12.72
N ALA A 211 -11.97 -12.21 -13.30
CA ALA A 211 -11.15 -11.00 -13.44
C ALA A 211 -11.68 -10.09 -14.57
N ALA A 212 -12.12 -10.69 -15.68
CA ALA A 212 -12.70 -9.96 -16.81
C ALA A 212 -14.06 -9.34 -16.46
N SER A 213 -14.91 -10.08 -15.73
CA SER A 213 -16.19 -9.58 -15.25
C SER A 213 -16.02 -8.51 -14.15
N ALA A 214 -15.03 -8.66 -13.25
CA ALA A 214 -14.69 -7.64 -12.27
C ALA A 214 -14.18 -6.33 -12.90
N ALA A 215 -13.37 -6.40 -13.96
CA ALA A 215 -12.90 -5.23 -14.70
C ALA A 215 -14.06 -4.50 -15.41
N ALA A 216 -14.99 -5.24 -16.03
CA ALA A 216 -16.19 -4.68 -16.63
C ALA A 216 -17.12 -4.04 -15.59
N ALA A 217 -17.29 -4.68 -14.43
CA ALA A 217 -18.08 -4.16 -13.32
C ALA A 217 -17.47 -2.89 -12.68
N ALA A 218 -16.13 -2.81 -12.58
CA ALA A 218 -15.42 -1.62 -12.14
C ALA A 218 -15.60 -0.44 -13.13
N SER A 219 -15.56 -0.71 -14.43
CA SER A 219 -15.81 0.28 -15.49
C SER A 219 -17.26 0.80 -15.48
N ALA A 220 -18.24 -0.06 -15.23
CA ALA A 220 -19.65 0.35 -15.12
C ALA A 220 -19.95 1.18 -13.86
N LYS A 221 -19.26 0.91 -12.73
CA LYS A 221 -19.35 1.76 -11.52
C LYS A 221 -18.72 3.14 -11.72
N LEU A 222 -17.73 3.24 -12.61
CA LEU A 222 -17.02 4.47 -12.96
C LEU A 222 -17.93 5.54 -13.58
N SER A 223 -18.94 5.15 -14.35
CA SER A 223 -19.87 6.09 -15.00
C SER A 223 -20.95 6.61 -14.05
N ALA A 224 -21.07 6.06 -12.84
CA ALA A 224 -22.17 6.32 -11.92
C ALA A 224 -21.82 7.21 -10.71
N SER A 225 -20.54 7.54 -10.46
CA SER A 225 -20.15 8.31 -9.26
C SER A 225 -20.21 9.83 -9.47
N GLY A 226 -21.40 10.42 -9.31
CA GLY A 226 -21.58 11.89 -9.18
C GLY A 226 -20.91 12.52 -7.93
N ARG A 227 -20.23 11.72 -7.09
CA ARG A 227 -19.60 12.14 -5.82
C ARG A 227 -18.23 12.81 -6.01
N LEU A 228 -17.56 12.58 -7.14
CA LEU A 228 -16.27 13.22 -7.46
C LEU A 228 -16.39 14.73 -7.70
N GLY A 229 -17.53 15.19 -8.23
CA GLY A 229 -17.82 16.62 -8.40
C GLY A 229 -17.90 17.37 -7.07
N ALA A 230 -18.28 16.69 -5.98
CA ALA A 230 -18.31 17.26 -4.64
C ALA A 230 -16.92 17.28 -3.96
N LEU A 231 -16.09 16.26 -4.17
CA LEU A 231 -14.72 16.15 -3.63
C LEU A 231 -13.70 17.06 -4.34
N LEU A 232 -13.80 17.20 -5.67
CA LEU A 232 -13.02 18.18 -6.43
C LEU A 232 -13.48 19.62 -6.18
N GLY A 233 -14.70 19.81 -5.68
CA GLY A 233 -15.28 21.14 -5.41
C GLY A 233 -14.65 21.87 -4.21
N THR A 234 -14.01 21.18 -3.27
CA THR A 234 -13.51 21.81 -2.04
C THR A 234 -12.06 22.29 -2.15
N GLN A 235 -11.13 21.53 -2.76
CA GLN A 235 -9.74 21.96 -3.01
C GLN A 235 -9.10 21.31 -4.27
N PRO A 236 -9.52 21.69 -5.49
CA PRO A 236 -9.08 21.05 -6.74
C PRO A 236 -7.57 21.23 -7.02
N TRP A 237 -6.99 22.34 -6.56
CA TRP A 237 -5.61 22.72 -6.88
C TRP A 237 -4.55 22.05 -6.00
N LEU A 238 -4.90 21.76 -4.74
CA LEU A 238 -3.95 21.25 -3.75
C LEU A 238 -4.05 19.74 -3.56
N GLY A 239 -5.18 19.13 -3.92
CA GLY A 239 -5.51 17.74 -3.56
C GLY A 239 -5.76 17.59 -2.07
N LEU A 240 -6.50 16.56 -1.66
CA LEU A 240 -7.03 16.35 -0.31
C LEU A 240 -5.97 16.08 0.78
N GLY A 241 -4.70 15.90 0.40
CA GLY A 241 -3.61 15.71 1.36
C GLY A 241 -3.74 14.47 2.26
N ALA A 242 -4.70 13.58 1.98
CA ALA A 242 -5.04 12.47 2.85
C ALA A 242 -3.94 11.39 2.81
N GLY A 243 -2.92 11.57 3.64
CA GLY A 243 -2.22 10.44 4.24
C GLY A 243 -3.11 9.86 5.32
N GLU A 244 -3.46 8.58 5.17
CA GLU A 244 -3.93 7.68 6.25
C GLU A 244 -5.31 7.96 6.90
N ALA A 245 -5.82 9.20 6.97
CA ALA A 245 -7.02 9.51 7.78
C ALA A 245 -8.32 8.76 7.40
N PRO A 246 -8.74 8.65 6.13
CA PRO A 246 -9.95 7.87 5.82
C PRO A 246 -9.73 6.35 5.92
N PHE A 247 -8.48 5.87 5.93
CA PHE A 247 -8.16 4.44 5.98
C PHE A 247 -7.89 3.91 7.39
N ALA A 248 -7.34 4.73 8.29
CA ALA A 248 -7.36 4.42 9.73
C ALA A 248 -8.79 4.25 10.25
N LEU A 249 -9.75 5.00 9.68
CA LEU A 249 -11.18 4.84 9.92
C LEU A 249 -11.81 3.58 9.24
N LEU A 250 -11.21 3.05 8.17
CA LEU A 250 -11.75 1.90 7.41
C LEU A 250 -11.17 0.54 7.84
N TRP A 251 -10.02 0.51 8.52
CA TRP A 251 -9.36 -0.75 8.90
C TRP A 251 -9.37 -1.05 10.40
N GLY A 252 -9.84 -0.11 11.22
CA GLY A 252 -10.12 -0.34 12.63
C GLY A 252 -11.31 -1.29 12.89
N ALA A 253 -12.26 -1.34 11.96
CA ALA A 253 -13.43 -2.22 12.07
C ALA A 253 -13.10 -3.66 11.62
N ARG A 254 -12.41 -4.44 12.47
CA ARG A 254 -12.42 -5.91 12.36
C ARG A 254 -12.78 -6.59 13.67
N GLY A 255 -14.08 -6.81 13.82
CA GLY A 255 -14.65 -7.83 14.71
C GLY A 255 -16.08 -8.12 14.29
N ALA A 256 -16.30 -9.32 13.72
CA ALA A 256 -17.55 -9.91 13.26
C ALA A 256 -18.12 -9.43 11.90
N ALA A 257 -18.51 -10.42 11.11
CA ALA A 257 -19.04 -10.30 9.76
C ALA A 257 -20.35 -9.51 9.73
N THR A 258 -20.42 -8.40 8.99
CA THR A 258 -21.44 -8.09 7.97
C THR A 258 -21.29 -6.66 7.43
N ALA A 259 -21.19 -6.58 6.09
CA ALA A 259 -21.58 -5.50 5.19
C ALA A 259 -21.67 -4.04 5.71
N LEU A 260 -20.59 -3.24 5.58
CA LEU A 260 -20.70 -1.80 5.30
C LEU A 260 -19.66 -1.35 4.25
N MET A 261 -20.04 -0.31 3.50
CA MET A 261 -19.78 -0.13 2.06
C MET A 261 -18.31 -0.02 1.62
N PRO A 262 -17.94 -0.64 0.48
CA PRO A 262 -16.66 -0.40 -0.16
C PRO A 262 -16.67 1.03 -0.72
N VAL A 263 -15.76 1.90 -0.27
CA VAL A 263 -15.26 2.95 -1.16
C VAL A 263 -14.65 2.18 -2.33
N PRO A 264 -15.19 2.27 -3.55
CA PRO A 264 -14.68 1.46 -4.65
C PRO A 264 -13.19 1.82 -4.83
N PRO A 265 -12.27 0.85 -4.69
CA PRO A 265 -10.82 1.08 -4.76
C PRO A 265 -10.33 1.43 -6.19
N SER A 266 -11.22 1.95 -7.03
CA SER A 266 -11.09 1.96 -8.48
C SER A 266 -11.40 3.30 -9.13
N GLU A 267 -11.21 4.44 -8.44
CA GLU A 267 -11.37 5.73 -9.10
C GLU A 267 -10.05 6.16 -9.80
N PRO A 268 -10.03 6.26 -11.15
CA PRO A 268 -8.85 6.66 -11.93
C PRO A 268 -8.38 8.10 -11.66
N LEU A 269 -9.18 8.87 -10.92
CA LEU A 269 -8.91 10.25 -10.52
C LEU A 269 -8.44 10.36 -9.06
N ALA A 270 -8.27 9.24 -8.35
CA ALA A 270 -7.71 9.23 -7.00
C ALA A 270 -6.31 9.88 -6.95
N THR A 271 -5.50 9.71 -8.00
CA THR A 271 -4.19 10.38 -8.10
C THR A 271 -4.32 11.91 -8.19
N ALA A 272 -5.37 12.42 -8.86
CA ALA A 272 -5.66 13.86 -8.91
C ALA A 272 -6.26 14.37 -7.59
N ALA A 273 -7.07 13.56 -6.92
CA ALA A 273 -7.58 13.86 -5.58
C ALA A 273 -6.44 13.85 -4.53
N GLU A 274 -5.47 12.94 -4.63
CA GLU A 274 -4.35 12.82 -3.70
C GLU A 274 -3.28 13.88 -3.97
N LEU A 275 -2.81 14.02 -5.20
CA LEU A 275 -1.67 14.87 -5.56
C LEU A 275 -2.06 16.30 -5.98
N GLY A 276 -3.35 16.55 -6.24
CA GLY A 276 -3.86 17.79 -6.82
C GLY A 276 -3.82 17.78 -8.35
N VAL A 277 -4.69 18.57 -8.97
CA VAL A 277 -4.78 18.73 -10.44
C VAL A 277 -3.41 19.06 -11.09
N PRO A 278 -2.56 19.94 -10.54
CA PRO A 278 -1.26 20.25 -11.14
C PRO A 278 -0.32 19.03 -11.22
N ALA A 279 -0.30 18.19 -10.19
CA ALA A 279 0.56 17.01 -10.16
C ALA A 279 0.04 15.91 -11.08
N ALA A 280 -1.29 15.73 -11.17
CA ALA A 280 -1.89 14.81 -12.13
C ALA A 280 -1.63 15.23 -13.59
N LEU A 281 -1.71 16.54 -13.88
CA LEU A 281 -1.35 17.10 -15.19
C LEU A 281 0.13 16.92 -15.49
N LEU A 282 1.02 17.24 -14.54
CA LEU A 282 2.46 17.03 -14.72
C LEU A 282 2.77 15.55 -14.97
N TRP A 283 2.07 14.66 -14.27
CA TRP A 283 2.26 13.23 -14.42
C TRP A 283 1.77 12.70 -15.77
N THR A 284 0.58 13.09 -16.22
CA THR A 284 0.07 12.74 -17.55
C THR A 284 0.98 13.27 -18.66
N LEU A 285 1.49 14.50 -18.52
CA LEU A 285 2.47 15.07 -19.44
C LEU A 285 3.80 14.31 -19.42
N LEU A 286 4.28 13.86 -18.26
CA LEU A 286 5.49 13.04 -18.14
C LEU A 286 5.33 11.68 -18.82
N VAL A 287 4.21 10.98 -18.56
CA VAL A 287 3.90 9.69 -19.18
C VAL A 287 3.77 9.85 -20.69
N TRP A 288 3.00 10.84 -21.16
CA TRP A 288 2.83 11.09 -22.59
C TRP A 288 4.13 11.53 -23.27
N GLY A 289 4.93 12.37 -22.62
CA GLY A 289 6.24 12.78 -23.09
C GLY A 289 7.19 11.59 -23.24
N ALA A 290 7.24 10.71 -22.23
CA ALA A 290 8.04 9.49 -22.27
C ALA A 290 7.60 8.55 -23.40
N LEU A 291 6.29 8.37 -23.58
CA LEU A 291 5.72 7.58 -24.67
C LEU A 291 6.05 8.13 -26.05
N SER A 292 5.88 9.44 -26.23
CA SER A 292 6.12 10.10 -27.50
C SER A 292 7.59 10.03 -27.88
N LEU A 293 8.50 10.24 -26.91
CA LEU A 293 9.94 10.13 -27.14
C LEU A 293 10.35 8.69 -27.45
N ALA A 294 9.83 7.69 -26.73
CA ALA A 294 10.11 6.29 -27.00
C ALA A 294 9.59 5.85 -28.40
N ALA A 295 8.40 6.31 -28.80
CA ALA A 295 7.85 6.03 -30.13
C ALA A 295 8.62 6.73 -31.26
N LEU A 296 9.05 7.99 -31.06
CA LEU A 296 9.87 8.72 -32.03
C LEU A 296 11.25 8.09 -32.19
N ASP A 297 11.86 7.66 -31.09
CA ASP A 297 13.16 6.99 -31.09
C ASP A 297 13.08 5.62 -31.77
N ALA A 298 12.05 4.83 -31.49
CA ALA A 298 11.78 3.59 -32.21
C ALA A 298 11.68 3.83 -33.72
N ARG A 299 10.90 4.83 -34.16
CA ARG A 299 10.77 5.19 -35.59
C ARG A 299 12.10 5.58 -36.21
N ARG A 300 12.91 6.39 -35.52
CA ARG A 300 14.23 6.81 -36.03
C ARG A 300 15.16 5.62 -36.23
N ARG A 301 15.15 4.65 -35.32
CA ARG A 301 16.00 3.45 -35.39
C ARG A 301 15.57 2.49 -36.49
N PHE A 302 14.27 2.28 -36.64
CA PHE A 302 13.73 1.55 -37.78
C PHE A 302 14.11 2.22 -39.11
N ALA A 303 14.02 3.55 -39.19
CA ALA A 303 14.44 4.30 -40.37
C ALA A 303 15.95 4.23 -40.64
N ALA A 304 16.78 4.07 -39.59
CA ALA A 304 18.22 3.86 -39.70
C ALA A 304 18.62 2.42 -40.06
N GLY A 305 17.65 1.51 -40.25
CA GLY A 305 17.91 0.09 -40.52
C GLY A 305 18.29 -0.73 -39.28
N ASP A 306 18.33 -0.12 -38.10
CA ASP A 306 18.62 -0.81 -36.84
C ASP A 306 17.33 -1.36 -36.23
N ALA A 307 16.83 -2.44 -36.86
CA ALA A 307 15.61 -3.12 -36.43
C ALA A 307 15.70 -3.66 -35.00
N ARG A 308 16.91 -3.96 -34.52
CA ARG A 308 17.14 -4.50 -33.17
C ARG A 308 16.93 -3.43 -32.10
N THR A 309 17.51 -2.26 -32.26
CA THR A 309 17.32 -1.17 -31.30
C THR A 309 15.97 -0.47 -31.49
N GLY A 310 15.37 -0.52 -32.68
CA GLY A 310 14.01 -0.03 -32.95
C GLY A 310 12.92 -0.87 -32.30
N THR A 311 12.99 -2.20 -32.39
CA THR A 311 12.05 -3.11 -31.71
C THR A 311 12.12 -2.98 -30.20
N LEU A 312 13.32 -2.74 -29.67
CA LEU A 312 13.54 -2.46 -28.26
C LEU A 312 12.81 -1.21 -27.76
N ALA A 313 13.04 -0.09 -28.45
CA ALA A 313 12.43 1.19 -28.10
C ALA A 313 10.90 1.14 -28.23
N ALA A 314 10.39 0.39 -29.22
CA ALA A 314 8.95 0.15 -29.38
C ALA A 314 8.38 -0.71 -28.23
N GLY A 315 9.08 -1.76 -27.82
CA GLY A 315 8.70 -2.59 -26.67
C GLY A 315 8.67 -1.78 -25.37
N GLN A 316 9.59 -0.85 -25.20
CA GLN A 316 9.60 0.07 -24.04
C GLN A 316 8.45 1.06 -24.09
N ALA A 317 8.17 1.66 -25.24
CA ALA A 317 7.00 2.51 -25.40
C ALA A 317 5.71 1.74 -25.07
N ALA A 318 5.60 0.48 -25.49
CA ALA A 318 4.46 -0.37 -25.18
C ALA A 318 4.35 -0.67 -23.67
N ALA A 319 5.46 -1.01 -23.01
CA ALA A 319 5.48 -1.19 -21.55
C ALA A 319 5.08 0.10 -20.82
N LEU A 320 5.66 1.25 -21.21
CA LEU A 320 5.30 2.56 -20.68
C LEU A 320 3.81 2.87 -20.86
N ALA A 321 3.21 2.43 -21.97
CA ALA A 321 1.81 2.71 -22.30
C ALA A 321 0.88 1.86 -21.46
N VAL A 322 1.18 0.56 -21.34
CA VAL A 322 0.42 -0.38 -20.50
C VAL A 322 0.48 0.04 -19.03
N LEU A 323 1.62 0.53 -18.57
CA LEU A 323 1.82 0.94 -17.17
C LEU A 323 1.28 2.33 -16.88
N GLY A 324 1.38 3.27 -17.82
CA GLY A 324 0.72 4.56 -17.76
C GLY A 324 -0.81 4.37 -17.76
N ALA A 325 -1.33 3.50 -18.62
CA ALA A 325 -2.73 3.13 -18.63
C ALA A 325 -3.13 2.37 -17.36
N ALA A 326 -2.30 1.46 -16.83
CA ALA A 326 -2.58 0.79 -15.57
C ALA A 326 -2.55 1.76 -14.38
N GLY A 327 -1.61 2.70 -14.33
CA GLY A 327 -1.56 3.74 -13.29
C GLY A 327 -2.69 4.76 -13.40
N LEU A 328 -3.19 5.03 -14.61
CA LEU A 328 -4.35 5.90 -14.86
C LEU A 328 -5.70 5.20 -14.63
N PHE A 329 -5.84 3.93 -15.03
CA PHE A 329 -7.14 3.27 -15.18
C PHE A 329 -7.32 1.99 -14.34
N ALA A 330 -6.24 1.28 -13.99
CA ALA A 330 -6.34 0.15 -13.07
C ALA A 330 -6.35 0.71 -11.65
N GLY A 331 -7.50 0.58 -11.00
CA GLY A 331 -7.82 1.17 -9.71
C GLY A 331 -6.64 1.40 -8.77
N ALA A 332 -6.60 2.61 -8.21
CA ALA A 332 -5.69 3.00 -7.15
C ALA A 332 -5.93 2.25 -5.82
N SER A 333 -6.17 0.94 -5.85
CA SER A 333 -5.77 0.09 -4.74
C SER A 333 -4.26 0.05 -4.76
N TYR A 334 -3.57 1.00 -4.12
CA TYR A 334 -2.13 1.14 -3.83
C TYR A 334 -1.03 0.21 -4.47
N ALA A 335 -1.29 -1.04 -4.80
CA ALA A 335 -0.40 -2.04 -5.40
C ALA A 335 -0.04 -1.87 -6.91
N PRO A 336 -0.96 -1.57 -7.86
CA PRO A 336 -0.62 -1.43 -9.28
C PRO A 336 0.17 -0.17 -9.58
N ALA A 337 -0.13 0.96 -8.91
CA ALA A 337 0.57 2.21 -9.17
C ALA A 337 2.06 2.10 -8.80
N GLY A 338 2.39 1.65 -7.58
CA GLY A 338 3.76 1.45 -7.11
C GLY A 338 4.56 0.43 -7.92
N ALA A 339 3.93 -0.69 -8.30
CA ALA A 339 4.55 -1.70 -9.15
C ALA A 339 4.72 -1.18 -10.60
N ALA A 340 3.75 -0.43 -11.12
CA ALA A 340 3.82 0.14 -12.46
C ALA A 340 4.97 1.13 -12.61
N TRP A 341 5.28 1.91 -11.57
CA TRP A 341 6.48 2.75 -11.52
C TRP A 341 7.75 1.93 -11.74
N LEU A 342 7.92 0.79 -11.06
CA LEU A 342 9.12 -0.04 -11.19
C LEU A 342 9.30 -0.63 -12.58
N TRP A 343 8.20 -0.97 -13.25
CA TRP A 343 8.26 -1.48 -14.62
C TRP A 343 8.47 -0.38 -15.66
N LEU A 344 7.93 0.82 -15.41
CA LEU A 344 8.15 2.04 -16.21
C LEU A 344 9.64 2.40 -16.16
N LEU A 345 10.21 2.27 -14.97
CA LEU A 345 11.61 2.43 -14.61
C LEU A 345 12.50 1.35 -15.26
N ALA A 346 12.12 0.09 -15.16
CA ALA A 346 12.87 -1.02 -15.74
C ALA A 346 12.93 -0.95 -17.27
N GLY A 347 11.81 -0.66 -17.92
CA GLY A 347 11.71 -0.44 -19.36
C GLY A 347 12.61 0.70 -19.82
N SER A 348 12.56 1.83 -19.11
CA SER A 348 13.40 2.99 -19.40
C SER A 348 14.89 2.67 -19.22
N ALA A 349 15.27 2.04 -18.10
CA ALA A 349 16.65 1.69 -17.77
C ALA A 349 17.27 0.66 -18.73
N ALA A 350 16.49 -0.32 -19.18
CA ALA A 350 16.95 -1.31 -20.16
C ALA A 350 17.16 -0.70 -21.56
N GLY A 351 16.38 0.33 -21.92
CA GLY A 351 16.56 1.09 -23.16
C GLY A 351 17.83 1.92 -23.15
N LEU A 352 18.02 2.57 -22.02
CA LEU A 352 19.21 3.32 -21.68
C LEU A 352 20.50 2.47 -21.72
N ALA A 353 20.44 1.24 -21.20
CA ALA A 353 21.57 0.29 -21.21
C ALA A 353 22.12 0.02 -22.61
N LEU A 354 21.21 -0.08 -23.58
CA LEU A 354 21.50 -0.50 -24.94
C LEU A 354 21.82 0.70 -25.85
N GLU A 355 21.58 1.92 -25.37
CA GLU A 355 21.91 3.20 -26.00
C GLU A 355 23.30 3.74 -25.66
N ALA A 356 23.96 3.20 -24.62
CA ALA A 356 25.13 3.83 -24.00
C ALA A 356 26.33 4.06 -24.95
N GLY A 357 26.32 3.50 -26.16
CA GLY A 357 27.30 3.78 -27.21
C GLY A 357 27.02 4.99 -28.11
N ALA A 358 25.79 5.55 -28.15
CA ALA A 358 25.35 6.43 -29.26
C ALA A 358 24.81 7.82 -28.87
N SER A 359 24.54 8.09 -27.58
CA SER A 359 23.88 9.35 -27.20
C SER A 359 24.86 10.47 -26.83
N VAL A 360 24.65 11.68 -27.36
CA VAL A 360 25.40 12.88 -26.96
C VAL A 360 25.01 13.25 -25.53
N VAL A 361 25.90 12.95 -24.59
CA VAL A 361 25.76 13.28 -23.17
C VAL A 361 26.16 14.73 -22.94
N ARG A 362 25.29 15.55 -22.32
CA ARG A 362 25.71 16.83 -21.75
C ARG A 362 26.24 16.55 -20.35
N ALA A 363 27.54 16.73 -20.18
CA ALA A 363 28.14 16.79 -18.86
C ALA A 363 27.89 18.19 -18.28
N LEU A 364 27.03 18.27 -17.27
CA LEU A 364 26.85 19.47 -16.46
C LEU A 364 27.85 19.40 -15.29
N PRO A 365 28.90 20.25 -15.27
CA PRO A 365 29.83 20.24 -14.16
C PRO A 365 29.12 20.68 -12.86
N PHE A 366 29.46 20.05 -11.74
CA PHE A 366 29.06 20.60 -10.45
C PHE A 366 29.84 21.90 -10.20
N PRO A 367 29.18 22.98 -9.75
CA PRO A 367 29.84 24.26 -9.49
C PRO A 367 30.75 24.25 -8.25
N PHE A 368 31.01 23.07 -7.66
CA PHE A 368 31.71 22.92 -6.40
C PHE A 368 33.14 22.38 -6.59
N PRO A 369 34.11 22.89 -5.81
CA PRO A 369 35.47 22.36 -5.82
C PRO A 369 35.49 20.92 -5.26
N PRO A 370 36.50 20.10 -5.60
CA PRO A 370 36.58 18.69 -5.18
C PRO A 370 36.44 18.47 -3.67
N ALA A 371 36.97 19.38 -2.85
CA ALA A 371 36.85 19.32 -1.39
C ALA A 371 35.39 19.46 -0.92
N ALA A 372 34.64 20.41 -1.48
CA ALA A 372 33.23 20.60 -1.17
C ALA A 372 32.38 19.41 -1.63
N ARG A 373 32.68 18.81 -2.80
CA ARG A 373 31.98 17.60 -3.26
C ARG A 373 32.20 16.40 -2.34
N ARG A 374 33.40 16.26 -1.76
CA ARG A 374 33.70 15.23 -0.75
C ARG A 374 32.97 15.49 0.57
N LEU A 375 32.81 16.75 0.96
CA LEU A 375 31.98 17.10 2.13
C LEU A 375 30.51 16.77 1.89
N LEU A 376 30.00 16.95 0.66
CA LEU A 376 28.62 16.59 0.28
C LEU A 376 28.39 15.07 0.15
N LEU A 377 29.44 14.26 -0.05
CA LEU A 377 29.32 12.80 -0.11
C LEU A 377 28.86 12.20 1.23
N ALA A 378 29.38 12.69 2.34
CA ALA A 378 29.04 12.20 3.68
C ALA A 378 27.52 12.27 4.00
N PRO A 379 26.82 13.42 3.84
CA PRO A 379 25.38 13.48 4.09
C PRO A 379 24.57 12.66 3.08
N VAL A 380 25.02 12.53 1.83
CA VAL A 380 24.32 11.69 0.82
C VAL A 380 24.40 10.21 1.20
N LEU A 381 25.57 9.73 1.62
CA LEU A 381 25.74 8.35 2.08
C LEU A 381 25.03 8.09 3.42
N ALA A 382 25.03 9.07 4.32
CA ALA A 382 24.26 8.99 5.57
C ALA A 382 22.75 8.91 5.29
N ALA A 383 22.24 9.69 4.34
CA ALA A 383 20.84 9.61 3.89
C ALA A 383 20.53 8.25 3.24
N ALA A 384 21.46 7.69 2.44
CA ALA A 384 21.33 6.35 1.88
C ALA A 384 21.23 5.27 2.97
N ALA A 385 22.11 5.34 3.97
CA ALA A 385 22.11 4.42 5.10
C ALA A 385 20.82 4.55 5.92
N ALA A 386 20.40 5.78 6.22
CA ALA A 386 19.13 6.02 6.92
C ALA A 386 17.92 5.48 6.14
N ALA A 387 17.91 5.65 4.82
CA ALA A 387 16.87 5.11 3.94
C ALA A 387 16.80 3.59 3.93
N LEU A 388 17.89 2.89 4.28
CA LEU A 388 17.90 1.43 4.43
C LEU A 388 17.56 0.99 5.87
N ILE A 389 18.09 1.70 6.86
CA ILE A 389 17.95 1.35 8.29
C ILE A 389 16.51 1.56 8.77
N LEU A 390 15.86 2.68 8.42
CA LEU A 390 14.51 3.00 8.90
C LEU A 390 13.47 1.94 8.43
N PRO A 391 13.43 1.55 7.14
CA PRO A 391 12.58 0.46 6.66
C PRO A 391 12.91 -0.90 7.29
N ALA A 392 14.19 -1.20 7.52
CA ALA A 392 14.60 -2.44 8.18
C ALA A 392 14.12 -2.50 9.63
N ALA A 393 14.20 -1.38 10.36
CA ALA A 393 13.67 -1.27 11.71
C ALA A 393 12.15 -1.46 11.73
N ARG A 394 11.42 -0.87 10.76
CA ARG A 394 9.97 -1.04 10.61
C ARG A 394 9.59 -2.48 10.25
N LEU A 395 10.32 -3.11 9.32
CA LEU A 395 10.14 -4.52 9.01
C LEU A 395 10.37 -5.39 10.24
N SER A 396 11.42 -5.12 11.02
CA SER A 396 11.67 -5.85 12.27
C SER A 396 10.53 -5.68 13.28
N ALA A 397 9.99 -4.47 13.42
CA ALA A 397 8.84 -4.20 14.28
C ALA A 397 7.59 -4.95 13.80
N GLN A 398 7.31 -4.93 12.49
CA GLN A 398 6.19 -5.65 11.90
C GLN A 398 6.31 -7.17 12.09
N LEU A 399 7.51 -7.73 11.91
CA LEU A 399 7.75 -9.17 12.14
C LEU A 399 7.50 -9.56 13.59
N ARG A 400 7.90 -8.72 14.55
CA ARG A 400 7.60 -8.96 15.98
C ARG A 400 6.12 -8.85 16.28
N LEU A 401 5.42 -7.88 15.68
CA LEU A 401 3.96 -7.76 15.79
C LEU A 401 3.27 -9.03 15.28
N ASN A 402 3.67 -9.53 14.11
CA ASN A 402 3.11 -10.75 13.53
C ASN A 402 3.38 -11.96 14.42
N ARG A 403 4.59 -12.09 14.99
CA ARG A 403 4.88 -13.16 15.97
C ARG A 403 4.02 -13.06 17.23
N GLY A 404 3.71 -11.84 17.68
CA GLY A 404 2.78 -11.63 18.79
C GLY A 404 1.36 -12.10 18.44
N ALA A 405 0.91 -11.84 17.20
CA ALA A 405 -0.38 -12.31 16.71
C ALA A 405 -0.42 -13.83 16.51
N GLU A 406 0.68 -14.44 16.06
CA GLU A 406 0.83 -15.90 15.97
C GLU A 406 0.74 -16.55 17.35
N ALA A 407 1.47 -16.02 18.34
CA ALA A 407 1.37 -16.48 19.73
C ALA A 407 -0.07 -16.30 20.29
N GLU A 408 -0.77 -15.24 19.90
CA GLU A 408 -2.18 -15.05 20.27
C GLU A 408 -3.09 -16.12 19.65
N GLU A 409 -2.89 -16.48 18.39
CA GLU A 409 -3.64 -17.54 17.69
C GLU A 409 -3.36 -18.93 18.29
N GLU A 410 -2.12 -19.16 18.75
CA GLU A 410 -1.72 -20.37 19.48
C GLU A 410 -2.27 -20.42 20.91
N GLY A 411 -2.81 -19.30 21.41
CA GLY A 411 -3.34 -19.16 22.77
C GLY A 411 -2.28 -18.88 23.84
N ASP A 412 -1.03 -18.65 23.46
CA ASP A 412 0.04 -18.22 24.38
C ASP A 412 -0.05 -16.72 24.67
N VAL A 413 -0.94 -16.39 25.59
CA VAL A 413 -1.23 -15.02 26.02
C VAL A 413 0.01 -14.32 26.56
N GLU A 414 0.88 -15.03 27.29
CA GLU A 414 2.02 -14.42 27.96
C GLU A 414 3.11 -14.04 26.95
N ASP A 415 3.43 -14.94 26.01
CA ASP A 415 4.38 -14.64 24.94
C ASP A 415 3.86 -13.56 24.00
N ALA A 416 2.56 -13.56 23.67
CA ALA A 416 1.93 -12.51 22.88
C ALA A 416 2.09 -11.13 23.55
N LEU A 417 1.75 -11.01 24.84
CA LEU A 417 1.90 -9.77 25.60
C LEU A 417 3.36 -9.33 25.70
N ARG A 418 4.30 -10.27 25.89
CA ARG A 418 5.75 -9.97 25.91
C ARG A 418 6.21 -9.39 24.57
N LEU A 419 5.79 -9.99 23.45
CA LEU A 419 6.14 -9.55 22.11
C LEU A 419 5.54 -8.17 21.79
N TYR A 420 4.27 -7.96 22.11
CA TYR A 420 3.61 -6.66 21.94
C TYR A 420 4.27 -5.56 22.78
N ARG A 421 4.60 -5.84 24.05
CA ARG A 421 5.26 -4.87 24.94
C ARG A 421 6.70 -4.57 24.56
N SER A 422 7.37 -5.46 23.83
CA SER A 422 8.74 -5.26 23.33
C SER A 422 8.83 -4.21 22.22
N LEU A 423 7.69 -3.85 21.61
CA LEU A 423 7.65 -2.85 20.56
C LEU A 423 7.70 -1.42 21.15
N PRO A 424 8.39 -0.48 20.47
CA PRO A 424 8.36 0.93 20.84
C PRO A 424 6.92 1.43 20.94
N ARG A 425 6.64 2.36 21.85
CA ARG A 425 5.30 2.95 22.00
C ARG A 425 4.91 3.81 20.79
N GLU A 426 5.91 4.45 20.18
CA GLU A 426 5.74 5.33 19.04
C GLU A 426 5.70 4.55 17.73
N GLY A 427 4.92 5.05 16.77
CA GLY A 427 4.77 4.47 15.44
C GLY A 427 3.66 3.43 15.31
N LEU A 428 3.20 3.23 14.08
CA LEU A 428 2.02 2.40 13.77
C LEU A 428 2.10 0.95 14.31
N PRO A 429 3.22 0.20 14.18
CA PRO A 429 3.30 -1.16 14.72
C PRO A 429 3.25 -1.19 16.26
N GLY A 430 3.79 -0.16 16.91
CA GLY A 430 3.74 0.01 18.36
C GLY A 430 2.32 0.26 18.84
N LEU A 431 1.63 1.20 18.21
CA LEU A 431 0.22 1.49 18.47
C LEU A 431 -0.65 0.23 18.32
N GLN A 432 -0.51 -0.48 17.19
CA GLN A 432 -1.24 -1.73 16.95
C GLN A 432 -0.96 -2.78 18.02
N ALA A 433 0.30 -2.95 18.42
CA ALA A 433 0.68 -3.88 19.47
C ALA A 433 0.00 -3.56 20.82
N ARG A 434 -0.14 -2.27 21.15
CA ARG A 434 -0.81 -1.83 22.39
C ARG A 434 -2.31 -2.04 22.37
N LEU A 435 -2.96 -1.84 21.23
CA LEU A 435 -4.39 -2.11 21.11
C LEU A 435 -4.68 -3.61 21.16
N ARG A 436 -3.85 -4.43 20.50
CA ARG A 436 -3.94 -5.90 20.58
C ARG A 436 -3.65 -6.42 21.98
N SER A 437 -2.67 -5.85 22.69
CA SER A 437 -2.44 -6.21 24.08
C SER A 437 -3.62 -5.83 24.97
N ALA A 438 -4.24 -4.67 24.76
CA ALA A 438 -5.46 -4.26 25.47
C ALA A 438 -6.63 -5.21 25.20
N GLU A 439 -6.89 -5.56 23.93
CA GLU A 439 -7.90 -6.55 23.54
C GLU A 439 -7.68 -7.89 24.22
N LEU A 440 -6.44 -8.38 24.18
CA LEU A 440 -6.07 -9.66 24.78
C LEU A 440 -6.26 -9.66 26.29
N LEU A 441 -5.91 -8.56 26.97
CA LEU A 441 -6.15 -8.38 28.40
C LEU A 441 -7.65 -8.31 28.72
N LEU A 442 -8.48 -7.72 27.84
CA LEU A 442 -9.93 -7.72 27.98
C LEU A 442 -10.58 -9.09 27.68
N ARG A 443 -9.85 -10.09 27.19
CA ARG A 443 -10.32 -11.48 27.21
C ARG A 443 -10.20 -12.10 28.61
N GLY A 444 -9.29 -11.58 29.42
CA GLY A 444 -9.14 -11.97 30.82
C GLY A 444 -10.29 -11.45 31.69
N ASP A 445 -10.55 -12.18 32.77
CA ASP A 445 -11.56 -11.82 33.74
C ASP A 445 -11.02 -10.90 34.85
N GLY A 446 -11.92 -10.05 35.34
CA GLY A 446 -11.69 -9.24 36.53
C GLY A 446 -11.15 -7.83 36.28
N ARG A 447 -11.21 -7.02 37.36
CA ARG A 447 -10.69 -5.66 37.40
C ARG A 447 -9.21 -5.50 37.04
N PRO A 448 -8.25 -6.34 37.51
CA PRO A 448 -6.84 -6.08 37.23
C PRO A 448 -6.50 -6.21 35.74
N ALA A 449 -7.16 -7.13 35.03
CA ALA A 449 -7.00 -7.27 33.59
C ALA A 449 -7.55 -6.03 32.84
N ALA A 450 -8.70 -5.52 33.28
CA ALA A 450 -9.28 -4.29 32.73
C ALA A 450 -8.41 -3.04 33.01
N GLU A 451 -7.82 -2.94 34.21
CA GLU A 451 -6.89 -1.84 34.53
C GLU A 451 -5.62 -1.90 33.67
N ALA A 452 -5.08 -3.10 33.45
CA ALA A 452 -3.95 -3.29 32.56
C ALA A 452 -4.29 -2.93 31.11
N ALA A 453 -5.47 -3.35 30.61
CA ALA A 453 -5.94 -2.98 29.27
C ALA A 453 -6.08 -1.46 29.12
N ARG A 454 -6.68 -0.80 30.11
CA ARG A 454 -6.79 0.67 30.15
C ARG A 454 -5.41 1.34 30.07
N ALA A 455 -4.41 0.82 30.79
CA ALA A 455 -3.05 1.35 30.75
C ALA A 455 -2.39 1.17 29.38
N GLU A 456 -2.64 0.04 28.70
CA GLU A 456 -2.14 -0.19 27.33
C GLU A 456 -2.79 0.78 26.34
N VAL A 457 -4.11 1.04 26.44
CA VAL A 457 -4.80 2.02 25.58
C VAL A 457 -4.26 3.44 25.80
N TYR A 458 -4.06 3.87 27.05
CA TYR A 458 -3.45 5.17 27.33
C TYR A 458 -2.00 5.27 26.85
N ALA A 459 -1.24 4.17 26.91
CA ALA A 459 0.10 4.12 26.37
C ALA A 459 0.11 4.21 24.83
N ALA A 460 -0.98 3.79 24.18
CA ALA A 460 -1.18 3.87 22.73
C ALA A 460 -1.59 5.28 22.28
N SER A 461 -2.45 5.97 23.05
CA SER A 461 -3.00 7.27 22.67
C SER A 461 -2.00 8.43 22.72
N GLY A 462 -0.95 8.36 23.56
CA GLY A 462 0.06 9.42 23.65
C GLY A 462 -0.56 10.82 23.87
N THR A 463 -0.27 11.76 22.96
CA THR A 463 -0.89 13.11 22.89
C THR A 463 -1.98 13.23 21.81
N ASP A 464 -2.23 12.18 21.03
CA ASP A 464 -3.19 12.21 19.94
C ASP A 464 -4.62 11.96 20.45
N PRO A 465 -5.65 12.58 19.82
CA PRO A 465 -7.04 12.28 20.12
C PRO A 465 -7.33 10.79 19.93
N LEU A 466 -8.12 10.20 20.84
CA LEU A 466 -8.58 8.82 20.70
C LEU A 466 -9.30 8.64 19.36
N PHE A 467 -8.88 7.64 18.58
CA PHE A 467 -9.58 7.21 17.36
C PHE A 467 -10.41 5.96 17.63
N GLY A 468 -11.49 5.76 16.85
CA GLY A 468 -12.45 4.65 16.91
C GLY A 468 -12.11 3.56 17.93
N ASP A 469 -11.41 2.50 17.54
CA ASP A 469 -11.21 1.32 18.40
C ASP A 469 -10.52 1.62 19.73
N GLN A 470 -9.68 2.66 19.81
CA GLN A 470 -9.09 3.07 21.08
C GLN A 470 -10.17 3.54 22.06
N ALA A 471 -11.16 4.32 21.59
CA ALA A 471 -12.28 4.77 22.40
C ALA A 471 -13.15 3.59 22.84
N PHE A 472 -13.37 2.59 21.98
CA PHE A 472 -14.13 1.39 22.34
C PHE A 472 -13.41 0.54 23.39
N LEU A 473 -12.12 0.24 23.18
CA LEU A 473 -11.33 -0.54 24.13
C LEU A 473 -11.18 0.17 25.47
N LEU A 474 -11.02 1.50 25.45
CA LEU A 474 -11.01 2.31 26.66
C LEU A 474 -12.35 2.22 27.41
N ALA A 475 -13.47 2.37 26.68
CA ALA A 475 -14.80 2.28 27.25
C ALA A 475 -15.06 0.91 27.89
N GLU A 476 -14.70 -0.18 27.21
CA GLU A 476 -14.85 -1.54 27.73
C GLU A 476 -13.97 -1.77 28.97
N ALA A 477 -12.74 -1.28 28.95
CA ALA A 477 -11.85 -1.35 30.11
C ALA A 477 -12.41 -0.55 31.30
N GLN A 478 -12.93 0.67 31.07
CA GLN A 478 -13.54 1.50 32.10
C GLN A 478 -14.84 0.89 32.65
N ARG A 479 -15.68 0.31 31.78
CA ARG A 479 -16.90 -0.40 32.15
C ARG A 479 -16.60 -1.56 33.10
N ARG A 480 -15.59 -2.38 32.79
CA ARG A 480 -15.13 -3.48 33.67
C ARG A 480 -14.45 -2.98 34.96
N CYS A 481 -13.83 -1.81 34.92
CA CYS A 481 -13.35 -1.12 36.11
C CYS A 481 -14.49 -0.51 36.95
N GLN A 482 -15.73 -0.52 36.47
CA GLN A 482 -16.89 0.17 37.07
C GLN A 482 -16.70 1.70 37.15
N SER A 483 -15.85 2.25 36.29
CA SER A 483 -15.70 3.69 36.06
C SER A 483 -16.79 4.14 35.08
N TRP A 484 -18.04 4.14 35.53
CA TRP A 484 -19.22 4.24 34.68
C TRP A 484 -19.32 5.56 33.91
N LYS A 485 -18.91 6.68 34.52
CA LYS A 485 -18.96 8.00 33.87
C LYS A 485 -17.93 8.09 32.74
N GLU A 486 -16.72 7.64 33.01
CA GLU A 486 -15.65 7.63 32.02
C GLU A 486 -15.98 6.66 30.88
N ALA A 487 -16.59 5.51 31.19
CA ALA A 487 -17.07 4.57 30.17
C ALA A 487 -18.15 5.18 29.27
N GLU A 488 -19.09 5.95 29.83
CA GLU A 488 -20.09 6.69 29.06
C GLU A 488 -19.43 7.69 28.10
N GLU A 489 -18.47 8.48 28.58
CA GLU A 489 -17.73 9.45 27.78
C GLU A 489 -17.01 8.76 26.60
N ALA A 490 -16.33 7.64 26.87
CA ALA A 490 -15.61 6.90 25.85
C ALA A 490 -16.53 6.21 24.83
N TYR A 491 -17.65 5.61 25.26
CA TYR A 491 -18.65 5.05 24.34
C TYR A 491 -19.35 6.14 23.51
N THR A 492 -19.63 7.30 24.10
CA THR A 492 -20.22 8.44 23.39
C THR A 492 -19.27 8.97 22.33
N LEU A 493 -17.98 9.09 22.65
CA LEU A 493 -16.94 9.44 21.68
C LEU A 493 -16.87 8.41 20.55
N TYR A 494 -16.90 7.11 20.89
CA TYR A 494 -16.91 6.06 19.87
C TYR A 494 -18.12 6.15 18.94
N ALA A 495 -19.32 6.32 19.50
CA ALA A 495 -20.56 6.44 18.72
C ALA A 495 -20.55 7.68 17.82
N ALA A 496 -19.91 8.79 18.25
CA ALA A 496 -19.73 9.97 17.42
C ALA A 496 -18.76 9.73 16.25
N LEU A 497 -17.70 8.93 16.47
CA LEU A 497 -16.74 8.56 15.43
C LEU A 497 -17.30 7.48 14.48
N ASN A 498 -18.13 6.56 15.00
CA ASN A 498 -18.66 5.40 14.28
C ASN A 498 -20.20 5.27 14.48
N PRO A 499 -21.01 6.18 13.93
CA PRO A 499 -22.46 6.21 14.17
C PRO A 499 -23.23 5.02 13.56
N ALA A 500 -22.58 4.22 12.72
CA ALA A 500 -23.16 3.05 12.07
C ALA A 500 -22.67 1.73 12.67
N ASP A 501 -21.90 1.75 13.76
CA ASP A 501 -21.44 0.53 14.42
C ASP A 501 -22.42 0.13 15.54
N PRO A 502 -23.12 -1.02 15.41
CA PRO A 502 -24.07 -1.47 16.43
C PRO A 502 -23.39 -1.87 17.74
N ARG A 503 -22.09 -2.20 17.75
CA ARG A 503 -21.37 -2.76 18.92
C ARG A 503 -21.33 -1.82 20.13
N THR A 504 -21.59 -0.54 19.93
CA THR A 504 -21.47 0.51 20.96
C THR A 504 -22.75 0.73 21.74
N TYR A 505 -23.91 0.54 21.12
CA TYR A 505 -25.17 1.00 21.68
C TYR A 505 -25.70 0.09 22.79
N THR A 506 -25.41 -1.22 22.73
CA THR A 506 -25.75 -2.15 23.82
C THR A 506 -24.95 -1.86 25.09
N PRO A 507 -23.59 -1.82 25.07
CA PRO A 507 -22.82 -1.46 26.25
C PRO A 507 -23.10 -0.04 26.76
N LEU A 508 -23.33 0.93 25.87
CA LEU A 508 -23.69 2.29 26.26
C LEU A 508 -25.02 2.33 27.02
N ALA A 509 -26.05 1.62 26.53
CA ALA A 509 -27.32 1.52 27.22
C ALA A 509 -27.19 0.87 28.61
N ASP A 510 -26.39 -0.18 28.75
CA ASP A 510 -26.12 -0.83 30.04
C ASP A 510 -25.41 0.10 31.04
N VAL A 511 -24.45 0.89 30.54
CA VAL A 511 -23.77 1.92 31.34
C VAL A 511 -24.76 2.99 31.79
N LEU A 512 -25.62 3.47 30.90
CA LEU A 512 -26.66 4.47 31.21
C LEU A 512 -27.69 3.94 32.21
N GLN A 513 -28.08 2.67 32.12
CA GLN A 513 -28.93 2.00 33.12
C GLN A 513 -28.26 2.00 34.49
N THR A 514 -26.98 1.61 34.54
CA THR A 514 -26.19 1.58 35.78
C THR A 514 -26.03 2.96 36.41
N LEU A 515 -25.96 4.01 35.59
CA LEU A 515 -25.94 5.41 36.01
C LEU A 515 -27.33 5.95 36.41
N GLY A 516 -28.39 5.15 36.33
CA GLY A 516 -29.76 5.56 36.70
C GLY A 516 -30.44 6.45 35.65
N ARG A 517 -30.04 6.36 34.37
CA ARG A 517 -30.59 7.14 33.25
C ARG A 517 -31.32 6.23 32.24
N PRO A 518 -32.41 5.53 32.65
CA PRO A 518 -33.05 4.51 31.83
C PRO A 518 -33.71 5.06 30.56
N ARG A 519 -34.14 6.34 30.56
CA ARG A 519 -34.70 6.98 29.36
C ARG A 519 -33.66 7.16 28.26
N GLU A 520 -32.41 7.43 28.62
CA GLU A 520 -31.32 7.61 27.66
C GLU A 520 -30.81 6.25 27.16
N ALA A 521 -30.83 5.22 28.03
CA ALA A 521 -30.60 3.85 27.62
C ALA A 521 -31.61 3.37 26.54
N VAL A 522 -32.88 3.77 26.66
CA VAL A 522 -33.90 3.51 25.63
C VAL A 522 -33.56 4.19 24.30
N GLU A 523 -33.06 5.43 24.31
CA GLU A 523 -32.65 6.11 23.07
C GLU A 523 -31.39 5.48 22.43
N ALA A 524 -30.43 5.01 23.23
CA ALA A 524 -29.30 4.24 22.72
C ALA A 524 -29.77 2.93 22.06
N ALA A 525 -30.65 2.18 22.72
CA ALA A 525 -31.20 0.94 22.16
C ALA A 525 -32.11 1.15 20.93
N LYS A 526 -32.80 2.29 20.86
CA LYS A 526 -33.53 2.71 19.67
C LYS A 526 -32.59 3.01 18.50
N THR A 527 -31.44 3.61 18.77
CA THR A 527 -30.40 3.87 17.77
C THR A 527 -29.79 2.56 17.27
N LEU A 528 -29.55 1.58 18.15
CA LEU A 528 -29.10 0.23 17.79
C LEU A 528 -30.01 -0.40 16.72
N VAL A 529 -31.33 -0.36 16.96
CA VAL A 529 -32.32 -0.91 16.02
C VAL A 529 -32.40 -0.14 14.71
N ALA A 530 -32.12 1.17 14.72
CA ALA A 530 -32.04 1.96 13.49
C ALA A 530 -30.84 1.57 12.62
N VAL A 531 -29.71 1.21 13.25
CA VAL A 531 -28.47 0.79 12.59
C VAL A 531 -28.54 -0.68 12.15
N ALA A 532 -29.14 -1.56 12.96
CA ALA A 532 -29.29 -2.99 12.69
C ALA A 532 -30.76 -3.43 12.64
N PRO A 533 -31.57 -2.96 11.67
CA PRO A 533 -33.02 -3.20 11.65
C PRO A 533 -33.42 -4.65 11.39
N LEU A 534 -32.50 -5.47 10.87
CA LEU A 534 -32.71 -6.89 10.58
C LEU A 534 -32.17 -7.81 11.67
N ASP A 535 -31.58 -7.27 12.74
CA ASP A 535 -31.08 -8.06 13.86
C ASP A 535 -32.20 -8.26 14.90
N PRO A 536 -32.69 -9.50 15.11
CA PRO A 536 -33.70 -9.79 16.12
C PRO A 536 -33.22 -9.48 17.55
N GLU A 537 -31.92 -9.61 17.83
CA GLU A 537 -31.36 -9.35 19.15
C GLU A 537 -31.39 -7.86 19.48
N ALA A 538 -31.06 -6.99 18.51
CA ALA A 538 -31.23 -5.55 18.64
C ALA A 538 -32.68 -5.15 19.02
N TRP A 539 -33.69 -5.73 18.35
CA TRP A 539 -35.11 -5.48 18.68
C TRP A 539 -35.50 -5.99 20.05
N ARG A 540 -34.99 -7.15 20.46
CA ARG A 540 -35.22 -7.71 21.79
C ARG A 540 -34.60 -6.82 22.87
N PHE A 541 -33.35 -6.42 22.69
CA PHE A 541 -32.66 -5.52 23.61
C PHE A 541 -33.41 -4.19 23.74
N TYR A 542 -33.87 -3.60 22.64
CA TYR A 542 -34.70 -2.41 22.66
C TYR A 542 -36.01 -2.61 23.44
N ALA A 543 -36.68 -3.74 23.26
CA ALA A 543 -37.88 -4.07 24.03
C ALA A 543 -37.59 -4.21 25.54
N GLU A 544 -36.46 -4.81 25.92
CA GLU A 544 -36.02 -4.95 27.32
C GLU A 544 -35.74 -3.57 27.96
N GLN A 545 -35.06 -2.68 27.25
CA GLN A 545 -34.81 -1.32 27.73
C GLN A 545 -36.12 -0.54 27.89
N VAL A 546 -37.04 -0.63 26.93
CA VAL A 546 -38.37 0.00 27.04
C VAL A 546 -39.17 -0.61 28.19
N HIS A 547 -39.10 -1.92 28.39
CA HIS A 547 -39.80 -2.62 29.47
C HIS A 547 -39.36 -2.13 30.86
N SER A 548 -38.08 -1.78 31.03
CA SER A 548 -37.59 -1.21 32.30
C SER A 548 -38.21 0.15 32.65
N VAL A 549 -38.73 0.89 31.66
CA VAL A 549 -39.34 2.21 31.83
C VAL A 549 -40.87 2.12 31.78
N ASP A 550 -41.41 1.41 30.81
CA ASP A 550 -42.84 1.19 30.58
C ASP A 550 -43.09 -0.23 30.05
N PRO A 551 -43.51 -1.16 30.94
CA PRO A 551 -43.83 -2.53 30.57
C PRO A 551 -44.92 -2.67 29.50
N SER A 552 -45.85 -1.72 29.42
CA SER A 552 -46.99 -1.78 28.49
C SER A 552 -46.56 -1.45 27.06
N ALA A 553 -45.66 -0.48 26.90
CA ALA A 553 -45.11 -0.06 25.62
C ALA A 553 -44.15 -1.10 25.00
N ALA A 554 -43.55 -1.98 25.80
CA ALA A 554 -42.60 -2.99 25.33
C ALA A 554 -43.23 -4.15 24.54
N ARG A 555 -44.49 -4.51 24.83
CA ARG A 555 -45.19 -5.65 24.19
C ARG A 555 -45.17 -5.63 22.65
N PRO A 556 -45.55 -4.54 21.95
CA PRO A 556 -45.48 -4.49 20.50
C PRO A 556 -44.05 -4.62 19.95
N ILE A 557 -43.05 -4.21 20.73
CA ILE A 557 -41.63 -4.28 20.33
C ILE A 557 -41.12 -5.72 20.41
N PHE A 558 -41.48 -6.46 21.47
CA PHE A 558 -41.20 -7.91 21.57
C PHE A 558 -41.83 -8.70 20.43
N ALA A 559 -43.07 -8.37 20.05
CA ALA A 559 -43.72 -8.99 18.89
C ALA A 559 -42.96 -8.71 17.59
N LYS A 560 -42.40 -7.51 17.44
CA LYS A 560 -41.56 -7.15 16.29
C LYS A 560 -40.22 -7.89 16.28
N ALA A 561 -39.57 -8.08 17.43
CA ALA A 561 -38.36 -8.90 17.52
C ALA A 561 -38.59 -10.33 17.03
N ALA A 562 -39.72 -10.95 17.41
CA ALA A 562 -40.11 -12.28 16.93
C ALA A 562 -40.34 -12.31 15.41
N GLN A 563 -41.04 -11.31 14.86
CA GLN A 563 -41.25 -11.20 13.40
C GLN A 563 -39.93 -11.06 12.63
N VAL A 564 -38.99 -10.26 13.15
CA VAL A 564 -37.68 -10.08 12.52
C VAL A 564 -36.87 -11.38 12.57
N LYS A 565 -36.96 -12.16 13.66
CA LYS A 565 -36.36 -13.49 13.76
C LYS A 565 -36.88 -14.43 12.67
N ASP A 566 -38.19 -14.49 12.47
CA ASP A 566 -38.82 -15.31 11.43
C ASP A 566 -38.45 -14.87 10.00
N LEU A 567 -38.30 -13.55 9.79
CA LEU A 567 -37.83 -12.99 8.52
C LEU A 567 -36.35 -13.30 8.24
N ALA A 568 -35.52 -13.25 9.28
CA ALA A 568 -34.10 -13.56 9.19
C ALA A 568 -33.87 -15.05 8.87
N SER A 569 -34.56 -15.96 9.56
CA SER A 569 -34.44 -17.42 9.32
C SER A 569 -34.88 -17.82 7.91
N ARG A 570 -35.97 -17.23 7.40
CA ARG A 570 -36.43 -17.46 6.02
C ARG A 570 -35.44 -16.99 4.95
N LYS A 571 -34.67 -15.93 5.23
CA LYS A 571 -33.66 -15.40 4.31
C LYS A 571 -32.36 -16.20 4.32
N THR A 572 -31.98 -16.77 5.46
CA THR A 572 -30.72 -17.51 5.60
C THR A 572 -30.84 -18.99 5.28
N GLY A 573 -32.05 -19.55 5.20
CA GLY A 573 -32.27 -20.98 4.93
C GLY A 573 -31.79 -21.90 6.06
N VAL A 574 -31.44 -21.33 7.21
CA VAL A 574 -30.95 -22.04 8.39
C VAL A 574 -31.94 -21.80 9.52
N ASP A 575 -32.60 -22.89 9.94
CA ASP A 575 -33.40 -22.89 11.17
C ASP A 575 -32.47 -22.66 12.36
N LEU A 576 -32.49 -21.44 12.90
CA LEU A 576 -31.89 -21.13 14.20
C LEU A 576 -32.81 -21.68 15.30
N GLN A 577 -32.65 -22.96 15.60
CA GLN A 577 -33.32 -23.62 16.73
C GLN A 577 -32.81 -23.09 18.09
N PRO A 578 -33.68 -23.12 19.13
CA PRO A 578 -33.66 -22.19 20.25
C PRO A 578 -32.49 -22.33 21.23
#